data_AF-A0A7X1L2N4-F1
#
_entry.id   AF-A0A7X1L2N4-F1
#
_cell.length_a   1.000
_cell.length_b   1.000
_cell.length_c   1.000
_cell.angle_alpha   90.00
_cell.angle_beta   90.00
_cell.angle_gamma   90.00
#
_symmetry.space_group_name_H-M   'P 1'
#
loop_
_entity.id
_entity.type
_entity.pdbx_description
1 polymer ?
#
loop_
_entity_poly.entity_id
_entity_poly.type
_entity_poly.pdbx_seq_one_letter_code
_entity_poly.pdbx_strand_id
1 'polypeptide(L)'
;MFGIGMPEVLLILAVALIVIGPKKLPDLAKSLGRAIGEFKKATHEFKQSIDINSDLKDVKDTFEDMNENIKEAVDIKVNQKSNTAEGVFRSSNDGKNVKNKAAKGSLKNV
;
A
#
# COMPACT_ATOMS: atom_id res chain seq x y z
N MET A 1 28.37 7.22 26.04
CA MET A 1 28.23 7.93 27.33
C MET A 1 26.77 7.81 27.75
N PHE A 2 26.53 7.44 29.02
CA PHE A 2 25.23 7.09 29.60
C PHE A 2 24.60 5.78 29.11
N GLY A 3 25.22 4.66 29.47
CA GLY A 3 24.48 3.43 29.66
C GLY A 3 23.77 3.50 30.99
N ILE A 4 22.46 3.74 30.99
CA ILE A 4 21.64 3.54 32.20
C ILE A 4 21.64 2.04 32.46
N GLY A 5 22.49 1.59 33.36
CA GLY A 5 22.52 0.22 33.82
C GLY A 5 21.44 -0.01 34.88
N MET A 6 21.30 -1.28 35.28
CA MET A 6 20.45 -1.62 36.41
C MET A 6 20.80 -0.88 37.71
N PRO A 7 22.07 -0.62 38.05
CA PRO A 7 22.42 0.13 39.25
C PRO A 7 21.86 1.57 39.25
N GLU A 8 21.96 2.28 38.13
CA GLU A 8 21.47 3.65 37.99
C GLU A 8 19.94 3.72 38.12
N VAL A 9 19.21 2.77 37.51
CA VAL A 9 17.75 2.67 37.66
C VAL A 9 17.37 2.41 39.12
N LEU A 10 18.07 1.51 39.81
CA LEU A 10 17.83 1.20 41.22
C LEU A 10 18.05 2.41 42.13
N LEU A 11 19.09 3.21 41.87
CA LEU A 11 19.38 4.43 42.63
C LEU A 11 18.22 5.43 42.51
N ILE A 12 17.73 5.66 41.29
CA ILE A 12 16.60 6.56 41.04
C ILE A 12 15.34 6.03 41.72
N LEU A 13 15.09 4.71 41.65
CA LEU A 13 13.98 4.05 42.33
C LEU A 13 14.06 4.24 43.85
N ALA A 14 15.24 4.11 44.45
CA ALA A 14 15.45 4.33 45.88
C ALA A 14 15.12 5.77 46.28
N VAL A 15 15.54 6.77 45.50
CA VAL A 15 15.20 8.18 45.77
C VAL A 15 13.69 8.42 45.63
N ALA A 16 13.07 7.90 44.56
CA ALA A 16 11.62 8.00 44.35
C ALA A 16 10.84 7.33 45.50
N LEU A 17 11.33 6.20 46.01
CA LEU A 17 10.78 5.49 47.16
C LEU A 17 10.87 6.28 48.46
N ILE A 18 11.90 7.09 48.67
CA ILE A 18 12.00 7.96 49.84
C ILE A 18 10.96 9.08 49.75
N VAL A 19 10.80 9.68 48.57
CA VAL A 19 9.86 10.80 48.36
C VAL A 19 8.40 10.34 48.46
N ILE A 20 8.06 9.24 47.78
CA ILE A 20 6.68 8.73 47.69
C ILE A 20 6.37 7.77 48.84
N GLY A 21 7.35 6.98 49.27
CA GLY A 21 7.19 5.91 50.25
C GLY A 21 6.93 4.53 49.61
N PRO A 22 7.61 3.45 50.04
CA PRO A 22 7.43 2.11 49.47
C PRO A 22 6.02 1.54 49.68
N LYS A 23 5.33 1.97 50.74
CA LYS A 23 3.95 1.57 50.99
C LYS A 23 2.95 2.21 50.03
N LYS A 24 3.26 3.38 49.45
CA LYS A 24 2.35 4.09 48.52
C LYS A 24 2.49 3.63 47.08
N LEU A 25 3.65 3.10 46.67
CA LEU A 25 3.84 2.51 45.33
C LEU A 25 2.78 1.45 44.96
N PRO A 26 2.49 0.43 45.79
CA PRO A 26 1.48 -0.57 45.44
C PRO A 26 0.08 0.02 45.35
N ASP A 27 -0.24 1.03 46.17
CA ASP A 27 -1.55 1.70 46.11
C ASP A 27 -1.70 2.58 44.86
N LEU A 28 -0.63 3.30 44.48
CA LEU A 28 -0.57 4.04 43.21
C LEU A 28 -0.67 3.11 42.01
N ALA A 29 0.07 2.00 42.01
CA ALA A 29 0.02 0.99 40.96
C ALA A 29 -1.37 0.36 40.83
N LYS A 30 -2.04 0.04 41.95
CA LYS A 30 -3.43 -0.45 41.95
C LYS A 30 -4.39 0.59 41.39
N SER A 31 -4.26 1.85 41.78
CA SER A 31 -5.14 2.93 41.34
C SER A 31 -4.97 3.22 39.85
N LEU A 32 -3.72 3.35 39.40
CA LEU A 32 -3.37 3.52 37.99
C LEU A 32 -3.77 2.31 37.16
N GLY A 33 -3.55 1.09 37.66
CA GLY A 33 -3.94 -0.14 36.99
C GLY A 33 -5.45 -0.26 36.81
N ARG A 34 -6.25 0.12 37.83
CA ARG A 34 -7.71 0.22 37.71
C ARG A 34 -8.11 1.27 36.69
N ALA A 35 -7.52 2.48 36.76
CA ALA A 35 -7.81 3.56 35.83
C ALA A 35 -7.49 3.18 34.38
N ILE A 36 -6.33 2.54 34.12
CA ILE A 36 -5.97 2.03 32.80
C ILE A 36 -6.92 0.91 32.35
N GLY A 37 -7.34 0.03 33.26
CA GLY A 37 -8.31 -1.02 32.97
C GLY A 37 -9.67 -0.47 32.56
N GLU A 38 -10.19 0.50 33.32
CA GLU A 38 -11.43 1.21 33.01
C GLU A 38 -11.32 2.03 31.72
N PHE A 39 -10.20 2.73 31.52
CA PHE A 39 -9.93 3.47 30.28
C PHE A 39 -9.90 2.55 29.06
N LYS A 40 -9.24 1.38 29.17
CA LYS A 40 -9.22 0.37 28.10
C LYS A 40 -10.62 -0.15 27.81
N LYS A 41 -11.41 -0.44 28.85
CA LYS A 41 -12.79 -0.92 28.71
C LYS A 41 -13.67 0.13 28.04
N ALA A 42 -13.64 1.37 28.51
CA ALA A 42 -14.35 2.49 27.92
C ALA A 42 -13.94 2.73 26.45
N THR A 43 -12.65 2.65 26.14
CA THR A 43 -12.15 2.74 24.76
C THR A 43 -12.64 1.59 23.90
N HIS A 44 -12.74 0.37 24.45
CA HIS A 44 -13.23 -0.79 23.72
C HIS A 44 -14.73 -0.70 23.44
N GLU A 45 -15.52 -0.32 24.44
CA GLU A 45 -16.95 -0.04 24.28
C GLU A 45 -17.19 1.10 23.28
N PHE A 46 -16.38 2.16 23.34
CA PHE A 46 -16.41 3.26 22.38
C PHE A 46 -16.10 2.79 20.95
N LYS A 47 -15.05 1.97 20.76
CA LYS A 47 -14.70 1.33 19.48
C LYS A 47 -15.71 0.31 18.95
N GLN A 48 -16.58 -0.20 19.82
CA GLN A 48 -17.67 -1.10 19.45
C GLN A 48 -18.95 -0.32 19.12
N SER A 49 -19.18 0.80 19.82
CA SER A 49 -20.33 1.68 19.61
C SER A 49 -20.19 2.60 18.40
N ILE A 50 -18.97 3.06 18.12
CA ILE A 50 -18.62 3.60 16.81
C ILE A 50 -18.20 2.38 16.01
N ASP A 51 -19.00 2.00 15.02
CA ASP A 51 -18.80 0.81 14.19
C ASP A 51 -17.61 0.96 13.23
N ILE A 52 -16.49 1.49 13.73
CA ILE A 52 -15.25 1.69 12.99
C ILE A 52 -14.77 0.34 12.42
N ASN A 53 -15.09 -0.79 13.05
CA ASN A 53 -14.70 -2.08 12.49
C ASN A 53 -15.59 -2.53 11.32
N SER A 54 -16.90 -2.29 11.32
CA SER A 54 -17.71 -2.53 10.12
C SER A 54 -17.38 -1.50 9.04
N ASP A 55 -17.38 -0.21 9.39
CA ASP A 55 -17.14 0.87 8.44
C ASP A 55 -15.74 0.79 7.81
N LEU A 56 -14.68 0.50 8.58
CA LEU A 56 -13.34 0.33 8.00
C LEU A 56 -13.20 -0.97 7.21
N LYS A 57 -13.93 -2.02 7.58
CA LYS A 57 -13.88 -3.29 6.84
C LYS A 57 -14.58 -3.17 5.50
N ASP A 58 -15.74 -2.50 5.44
CA ASP A 58 -16.48 -2.25 4.20
C ASP A 58 -15.70 -1.32 3.26
N VAL A 59 -15.04 -0.29 3.82
CA VAL A 59 -14.13 0.58 3.06
C VAL A 59 -12.93 -0.21 2.54
N LYS A 60 -12.31 -1.06 3.38
CA LYS A 60 -11.17 -1.90 2.97
C LYS A 60 -11.57 -2.88 1.86
N ASP A 61 -12.70 -3.56 2.00
CA ASP A 61 -13.22 -4.52 1.04
C ASP A 61 -13.51 -3.80 -0.32
N THR A 62 -14.10 -2.60 -0.29
CA THR A 62 -14.31 -1.77 -1.51
C THR A 62 -12.99 -1.36 -2.19
N PHE A 63 -11.98 -0.95 -1.42
CA PHE A 63 -10.67 -0.59 -1.98
C PHE A 63 -9.93 -1.81 -2.56
N GLU A 64 -10.09 -2.99 -1.95
CA GLU A 64 -9.49 -4.24 -2.40
C GLU A 64 -10.12 -4.69 -3.73
N ASP A 65 -11.46 -4.65 -3.84
CA ASP A 65 -12.20 -4.88 -5.08
C ASP A 65 -11.78 -3.90 -6.19
N MET A 66 -11.71 -2.60 -5.87
CA MET A 66 -11.28 -1.60 -6.84
C MET A 66 -9.84 -1.84 -7.31
N ASN A 67 -8.94 -2.21 -6.41
CA ASN A 67 -7.54 -2.49 -6.75
C ASN A 67 -7.41 -3.73 -7.65
N GLU A 68 -8.18 -4.79 -7.41
CA GLU A 68 -8.22 -5.96 -8.31
C GLU A 68 -8.73 -5.58 -9.71
N ASN A 69 -9.83 -4.83 -9.79
CA ASN A 69 -10.39 -4.36 -11.05
C ASN A 69 -9.43 -3.41 -11.80
N ILE A 70 -8.73 -2.52 -11.08
CA ILE A 70 -7.70 -1.65 -11.66
C ILE A 70 -6.53 -2.49 -12.15
N LYS A 71 -6.08 -3.51 -11.39
CA LYS A 71 -4.96 -4.37 -11.77
C LYS A 71 -5.27 -5.18 -13.03
N GLU A 72 -6.51 -5.66 -13.16
CA GLU A 72 -7.02 -6.30 -14.37
C GLU A 72 -7.07 -5.34 -15.56
N ALA A 73 -7.61 -4.14 -15.38
CA ALA A 73 -7.66 -3.11 -16.42
C ALA A 73 -6.27 -2.56 -16.81
N VAL A 74 -5.32 -2.56 -15.87
CA VAL A 74 -3.93 -2.14 -16.08
C VAL A 74 -3.16 -3.22 -16.85
N ASP A 75 -3.31 -4.51 -16.52
CA ASP A 75 -2.66 -5.58 -17.29
C ASP A 75 -3.17 -5.65 -18.75
N ILE A 76 -4.46 -5.33 -18.98
CA ILE A 76 -5.02 -5.22 -20.34
C ILE A 76 -4.40 -4.05 -21.13
N LYS A 77 -4.09 -2.91 -20.50
CA LYS A 77 -3.43 -1.76 -21.16
C LYS A 77 -1.91 -1.88 -21.24
N VAL A 78 -1.27 -2.63 -20.33
CA VAL A 78 0.18 -2.86 -20.30
C VAL A 78 0.61 -3.84 -21.39
N ASN A 79 -0.23 -4.81 -21.77
CA ASN A 79 0.05 -5.75 -22.87
C ASN A 79 -0.41 -5.25 -24.27
N GLN A 80 -1.12 -4.12 -24.38
CA GLN A 80 -1.48 -3.55 -25.68
C GLN A 80 -0.52 -2.47 -26.20
N LYS A 81 0.42 -1.98 -25.37
CA LYS A 81 1.43 -0.96 -25.76
C LYS A 81 2.84 -1.52 -26.02
N SER A 82 2.99 -2.83 -26.21
CA SER A 82 4.23 -3.46 -26.70
C SER A 82 4.14 -3.96 -28.15
N ASN A 83 2.93 -4.14 -28.71
CA ASN A 83 2.75 -4.66 -30.07
C ASN A 83 2.41 -3.61 -31.15
N THR A 84 2.29 -2.33 -30.80
CA THR A 84 1.95 -1.26 -31.78
C THR A 84 3.13 -0.34 -32.12
N ALA A 85 4.24 -0.39 -31.38
CA ALA A 85 5.40 0.47 -31.63
C ALA A 85 6.36 -0.05 -32.74
N GLU A 86 6.30 -1.33 -33.12
CA GLU A 86 7.14 -1.86 -34.21
C GLU A 86 6.45 -1.90 -35.59
N GLY A 87 5.12 -1.77 -35.65
CA GLY A 87 4.35 -1.89 -36.89
C GLY A 87 4.26 -0.62 -37.75
N VAL A 88 4.56 0.56 -37.20
CA VAL A 88 4.30 1.84 -37.87
C VAL A 88 5.48 2.34 -38.70
N PHE A 89 6.70 1.83 -38.49
CA PHE A 89 7.90 2.34 -39.17
C PHE A 89 8.19 1.74 -40.57
N ARG A 90 7.47 0.68 -41.00
CA ARG A 90 7.78 -0.04 -42.26
C ARG A 90 6.92 0.34 -43.48
N SER A 91 5.92 1.21 -43.34
CA SER A 91 4.95 1.48 -44.41
C SER A 91 5.21 2.71 -45.29
N SER A 92 6.27 3.50 -45.04
CA SER A 92 6.52 4.76 -45.79
C SER A 92 7.58 4.66 -46.89
N ASN A 93 7.94 3.46 -47.38
CA ASN A 93 8.95 3.33 -48.44
C ASN A 93 8.51 2.53 -49.68
N ASP A 94 7.22 2.56 -50.03
CA ASP A 94 6.74 2.09 -51.33
C ASP A 94 6.17 3.25 -52.16
N GLY A 95 7.07 3.92 -52.86
CA GLY A 95 6.76 5.05 -53.71
C GLY A 95 7.85 5.22 -54.75
N LYS A 96 7.85 4.32 -55.75
CA LYS A 96 8.21 4.55 -57.17
C LYS A 96 8.62 3.25 -57.88
N ASN A 97 7.67 2.53 -58.49
CA ASN A 97 7.90 1.96 -59.84
C ASN A 97 6.61 1.51 -60.57
N VAL A 98 5.75 2.47 -60.94
CA VAL A 98 4.73 2.25 -61.98
C VAL A 98 5.10 3.12 -63.17
N LYS A 99 5.99 2.63 -64.05
CA LYS A 99 6.21 3.14 -65.43
C LYS A 99 7.27 2.31 -66.18
N ASN A 100 6.92 1.06 -66.50
CA ASN A 100 7.36 0.29 -67.67
C ASN A 100 6.86 -1.14 -67.38
N LYS A 101 5.96 -1.74 -68.16
CA LYS A 101 6.27 -2.20 -69.51
C LYS A 101 4.97 -2.64 -70.19
N ALA A 102 4.16 -1.67 -70.59
CA ALA A 102 3.21 -1.86 -71.69
C ALA A 102 4.04 -2.00 -72.98
N ALA A 103 4.46 -3.22 -73.33
CA ALA A 103 4.92 -3.62 -74.67
C ALA A 103 5.56 -5.02 -74.64
N LYS A 104 4.75 -6.10 -74.62
CA LYS A 104 5.16 -7.40 -75.20
C LYS A 104 4.05 -8.44 -75.34
N GLY A 105 2.81 -8.02 -75.63
CA GLY A 105 1.66 -8.92 -75.78
C GLY A 105 0.99 -8.87 -77.16
N SER A 106 1.65 -8.32 -78.19
CA SER A 106 1.12 -8.28 -79.55
C SER A 106 2.30 -8.23 -80.52
N LEU A 107 2.15 -8.84 -81.71
CA LEU A 107 3.19 -9.37 -82.62
C LEU A 107 3.69 -10.72 -82.12
N LYS A 108 3.48 -11.87 -82.77
CA LYS A 108 3.20 -12.19 -84.18
C LYS A 108 2.83 -13.69 -84.18
N ASN A 109 1.71 -14.14 -84.75
CA ASN A 109 1.64 -14.66 -86.13
C ASN A 109 2.99 -15.17 -86.65
N VAL A 110 3.27 -16.48 -86.55
CA VAL A 110 3.33 -17.48 -87.64
C VAL A 110 3.31 -18.87 -87.01
#